data_AF-A0A2M7ST23-F1
#
_entry.id   AF-A0A2M7ST23-F1
#
_cell.length_a   1.000
_cell.length_b   1.000
_cell.length_c   1.000
_cell.angle_alpha   90.00
_cell.angle_beta   90.00
_cell.angle_gamma   90.00
#
_symmetry.space_group_name_H-M   'P 1'
#
loop_
_entity.id
_entity.type
_entity.pdbx_description
1 polymer ?
#
loop_
_entity_poly.entity_id
_entity_poly.type
_entity_poly.pdbx_seq_one_letter_code
_entity_poly.pdbx_strand_id
1 'polypeptide(L)' 'MPEFHYITTHVGSVPHPSADAIVHKLVETLDAPAWPQLSRRTFRENMYAQYSPALPAIVEDAAKE' A
#
# COMPACT_ATOMS: atom_id res chain seq x y z
N MET A 1 18.85 25.54 20.55
CA MET A 1 18.46 24.17 20.15
C MET A 1 18.05 24.23 18.69
N PRO A 2 18.42 23.26 17.83
CA PRO A 2 17.92 23.24 16.46
C PRO A 2 16.38 23.13 16.47
N GLU A 3 15.75 23.82 15.53
CA GLU A 3 14.32 23.66 15.25
C GLU A 3 14.14 22.37 14.47
N PHE A 4 13.30 21.47 14.97
CA PHE A 4 12.97 20.22 14.30
C PHE A 4 11.59 20.34 13.65
N HIS A 5 11.51 20.01 12.36
CA HIS A 5 10.24 19.90 11.64
C HIS A 5 9.81 18.43 11.63
N TYR A 6 8.83 18.09 12.46
CA TYR A 6 8.25 16.75 12.52
C TYR A 6 7.07 16.66 11.56
N ILE A 7 7.07 15.64 10.70
CA ILE A 7 6.01 15.36 9.74
C ILE A 7 5.49 13.93 9.90
N THR A 8 4.22 13.73 9.63
CA THR A 8 3.52 12.45 9.71
C THR A 8 3.45 11.75 8.36
N THR A 9 3.62 10.42 8.38
CA THR A 9 3.40 9.54 7.22
C THR A 9 2.93 8.17 7.72
N HIS A 10 2.70 7.23 6.81
CA HIS A 10 2.32 5.86 7.13
C HIS A 10 3.12 4.85 6.32
N VAL A 11 3.12 3.58 6.77
CA VAL A 11 3.82 2.48 6.11
C VAL A 11 2.89 1.29 5.95
N GLY A 12 2.77 0.79 4.71
CA GLY A 12 2.20 -0.51 4.41
C GLY A 12 0.67 -0.51 4.25
N SER A 13 0.03 -1.51 4.84
CA SER A 13 -1.39 -1.80 4.66
C SER A 13 -2.28 -1.00 5.59
N VAL A 14 -3.39 -0.51 5.06
CA VAL A 14 -4.44 0.12 5.87
C VAL A 14 -5.71 -0.72 5.77
N PRO A 15 -6.25 -1.25 6.88
CA PRO A 15 -7.40 -2.15 6.87
C PRO A 15 -8.70 -1.37 6.61
N HIS A 16 -8.91 -0.95 5.37
CA HIS A 16 -10.04 -0.14 4.96
C HIS A 16 -10.76 -0.78 3.75
N PRO A 17 -12.10 -0.92 3.78
CA PRO A 17 -12.85 -1.64 2.74
C PRO A 17 -12.98 -0.86 1.43
N SER A 18 -12.94 0.46 1.48
CA SER A 18 -13.03 1.33 0.31
C SER A 18 -11.67 1.94 -0.01
N ALA A 19 -11.16 1.70 -1.21
CA ALA A 19 -9.89 2.25 -1.67
C ALA A 19 -9.93 3.77 -1.84
N ASP A 20 -11.00 4.30 -2.46
CA ASP A 20 -11.11 5.73 -2.71
C ASP A 20 -11.18 6.50 -1.38
N ALA A 21 -11.99 6.00 -0.44
CA ALA A 21 -12.12 6.61 0.87
C ALA A 21 -10.80 6.61 1.65
N ILE A 22 -10.00 5.54 1.59
CA ILE A 22 -8.72 5.53 2.30
C ILE A 22 -7.68 6.41 1.62
N VAL A 23 -7.62 6.44 0.29
CA VAL A 23 -6.70 7.32 -0.46
C VAL A 23 -7.00 8.78 -0.13
N HIS A 24 -8.27 9.20 -0.19
CA HIS A 24 -8.67 10.55 0.19
C HIS A 24 -8.31 10.86 1.65
N LYS A 25 -8.61 9.94 2.58
CA LYS A 25 -8.30 10.13 4.00
C LYS A 25 -6.81 10.31 4.26
N LEU A 26 -5.94 9.55 3.59
CA LEU A 26 -4.49 9.64 3.77
C LEU A 26 -3.93 10.95 3.23
N VAL A 27 -4.42 11.41 2.07
CA VAL A 27 -4.04 12.72 1.50
C VAL A 27 -4.46 13.87 2.42
N GLU A 28 -5.63 13.76 3.07
CA GLU A 28 -6.14 14.80 3.96
C GLU A 28 -5.50 14.79 5.36
N THR A 29 -4.97 13.67 5.83
CA THR A 29 -4.57 13.49 7.25
C THR A 29 -3.06 13.57 7.47
N LEU A 30 -2.24 13.18 6.48
CA LEU A 30 -0.79 13.05 6.65
C LEU A 30 -0.05 14.24 6.02
N ASP A 31 0.99 14.69 6.71
CA ASP A 31 1.89 15.74 6.17
C ASP A 31 2.63 15.25 4.92
N ALA A 32 3.00 13.96 4.91
CA ALA A 32 3.57 13.26 3.77
C ALA A 32 2.72 12.02 3.44
N PRO A 33 1.73 12.14 2.53
CA PRO A 33 0.89 11.01 2.16
C PRO A 33 1.69 9.94 1.39
N ALA A 34 1.31 8.68 1.58
CA ALA A 34 1.88 7.55 0.86
C ALA A 34 0.78 6.66 0.27
N TRP A 35 1.10 5.94 -0.81
CA TRP A 35 0.15 5.00 -1.42
C TRP A 35 -0.07 3.80 -0.48
N PRO A 36 -1.30 3.52 -0.05
CA PRO A 36 -1.57 2.38 0.82
C PRO A 36 -1.55 1.06 0.06
N GLN A 37 -1.14 0.00 0.75
CA GLN A 37 -1.44 -1.34 0.29
C GLN A 37 -2.93 -1.63 0.56
N LEU A 38 -3.71 -1.78 -0.51
CA LEU A 38 -5.16 -1.92 -0.46
C LEU A 38 -5.55 -3.34 -0.03
N SER A 39 -6.40 -3.45 1.01
CA SER A 39 -6.83 -4.75 1.51
C SER A 39 -7.96 -5.36 0.66
N ARG A 40 -7.90 -6.69 0.46
CA ARG A 40 -8.99 -7.53 -0.07
C ARG A 40 -9.53 -7.14 -1.46
N ARG A 41 -8.68 -6.61 -2.35
CA ARG A 41 -9.05 -6.39 -3.76
C ARG A 41 -8.70 -7.59 -4.63
N THR A 42 -7.47 -8.07 -4.49
CA THR A 42 -6.92 -9.23 -5.19
C THR A 42 -5.60 -9.64 -4.53
N PHE A 43 -5.18 -10.90 -4.66
CA PHE A 43 -3.87 -11.41 -4.26
C PHE A 43 -2.72 -10.62 -4.92
N ARG A 44 -2.98 -9.98 -6.07
CA ARG A 44 -2.02 -9.09 -6.74
C ARG A 44 -1.70 -7.81 -5.96
N GLU A 45 -2.47 -7.47 -4.93
CA GLU A 45 -2.11 -6.38 -3.99
C GLU A 45 -1.02 -6.81 -3.00
N ASN A 46 -0.66 -8.10 -2.97
CA ASN A 46 0.46 -8.57 -2.16
C ASN A 46 1.78 -8.03 -2.74
N MET A 47 2.63 -7.49 -1.87
CA MET A 47 3.93 -6.93 -2.27
C MET A 47 4.76 -7.91 -3.10
N TYR A 48 4.85 -9.19 -2.72
CA TYR A 48 5.61 -10.17 -3.51
C TYR A 48 5.02 -10.34 -4.90
N ALA A 49 3.70 -10.47 -5.02
CA ALA A 49 3.00 -10.61 -6.30
C ALA A 49 3.17 -9.37 -7.21
N GLN A 50 3.25 -8.15 -6.65
CA GLN A 50 3.46 -6.93 -7.43
C GLN A 50 4.85 -6.86 -8.07
N TYR A 51 5.88 -7.29 -7.35
CA TYR A 51 7.28 -7.21 -7.80
C TYR A 51 7.78 -8.48 -8.50
N SER A 52 7.02 -9.58 -8.42
CA SER A 52 7.41 -10.87 -8.99
C SER A 52 7.27 -11.06 -10.51
N PRO A 53 6.48 -10.31 -11.30
CA PRO A 53 6.24 -10.66 -12.72
C PRO A 53 7.50 -10.70 -13.59
N ALA A 54 8.52 -9.90 -13.25
CA ALA A 54 9.79 -9.86 -13.97
C ALA A 54 10.84 -10.84 -13.42
N LEU A 55 10.56 -11.55 -12.32
CA LEU A 55 11.51 -12.46 -11.71
C LEU A 55 11.51 -13.81 -12.45
N PRO A 56 12.70 -14.38 -12.76
CA PRO A 56 12.78 -15.67 -13.42
C PRO A 56 12.19 -16.78 -12.55
N ALA A 57 11.52 -17.74 -13.20
CA ALA A 57 10.93 -18.92 -12.57
C ALA A 57 9.80 -18.67 -11.56
N ILE A 58 9.24 -17.45 -11.49
CA ILE A 58 7.98 -17.22 -10.78
C ILE A 58 6.82 -17.83 -11.55
N VAL A 59 5.97 -18.56 -10.84
CA VAL A 59 4.70 -19.10 -11.34
C VAL A 59 3.60 -18.63 -10.41
N GLU A 60 2.72 -17.77 -10.93
CA GLU A 60 1.51 -17.34 -10.21
C GLU A 60 0.41 -18.40 -10.38
N ASP A 61 -0.19 -18.81 -9.26
CA ASP A 61 -1.36 -19.72 -9.25
C ASP A 61 -2.64 -18.92 -9.00
N ALA A 62 -3.04 -18.11 -10.00
CA ALA A 62 -4.20 -17.23 -9.90
C ALA A 62 -5.54 -18.00 -9.77
N ALA A 63 -5.56 -19.31 -10.04
CA ALA A 63 -6.77 -20.13 -9.93
C ALA A 63 -7.07 -20.59 -8.49
N LYS A 64 -6.12 -20.41 -7.55
CA LYS A 64 -6.26 -20.76 -6.13
C LYS A 64 -6.46 -19.55 -5.20
N GLU A 65 -6.71 -18.37 -5.77
CA GLU A 65 -7.16 -17.20 -5.00
C GLU A 65 -8.55 -17.41 -4.39
#